data_AF-A0A3D3ZWU2-F1
#
_entry.id   AF-A0A3D3ZWU2-F1
#
_cell.length_a   1.000
_cell.length_b   1.000
_cell.length_c   1.000
_cell.angle_alpha   90.00
_cell.angle_beta   90.00
_cell.angle_gamma   90.00
#
_symmetry.space_group_name_H-M   'P 1'
#
loop_
_entity.id
_entity.type
_entity.pdbx_description
1 polymer ?
#
loop_
_entity_poly.entity_id
_entity_poly.type
_entity_poly.pdbx_seq_one_letter_code
_entity_poly.pdbx_strand_id
1 'polypeptide(L)'
;MRYDVEVSGFPSSHAGHLCLLRLEEDDYPGTTKIEEWPSWDLPVLRWGKEQGGVVGFSHSGWGLQVDDDTLPSYKMPKFDGIGANEYVVDVVHGVTDFISAVDTPIIWELSVWYHTLNCGYTCRISGETDFPCIYGERVGLGRAYVKLPTQGPLNYDQWVQGIKNGRSYCCDGRSHLIDFHVNDVAVGEPGPTGQPSLLTLSKAGTVNVGVTAAAYLNKEADAELKSRPLSEKPYWHVERARIDATRKVPVELIVNGISVETIEIEADGALNDIQFQTELTQSSWVAVRVFPSSHTNPIFVEIDGKPIRASKRSAQWCLDAVDVCWNAKKGRIRQAEQADAKAAFDVAREAYKSIIAESYNDTK
;
A
#
# COMPACT_ATOMS: atom_id res chain seq x y z
N MET A 1 12.96 -8.42 -25.12
CA MET A 1 12.46 -7.08 -24.78
C MET A 1 11.71 -7.22 -23.47
N ARG A 2 11.57 -6.16 -22.67
CA ARG A 2 10.74 -6.18 -21.46
C ARG A 2 9.87 -4.94 -21.49
N TYR A 3 8.66 -5.03 -20.95
CA TYR A 3 7.73 -3.92 -20.93
C TYR A 3 7.33 -3.58 -19.50
N ASP A 4 7.27 -2.28 -19.24
CA ASP A 4 6.74 -1.68 -18.01
C ASP A 4 5.64 -0.74 -18.48
N VAL A 5 4.38 -1.04 -18.14
CA VAL A 5 3.20 -0.44 -18.77
C VAL A 5 2.25 0.08 -17.71
N GLU A 6 1.76 1.29 -17.92
CA GLU A 6 0.55 1.76 -17.29
C GLU A 6 -0.65 1.41 -18.18
N VAL A 7 -1.60 0.64 -17.66
CA VAL A 7 -2.87 0.37 -18.35
C VAL A 7 -3.84 1.51 -18.01
N SER A 8 -3.70 2.63 -18.73
CA SER A 8 -4.53 3.83 -18.61
C SER A 8 -5.19 4.17 -19.96
N GLY A 9 -6.44 4.64 -19.94
CA GLY A 9 -7.20 4.92 -21.17
C GLY A 9 -7.76 3.69 -21.93
N PHE A 10 -7.52 2.49 -21.41
CA PHE A 10 -8.13 1.23 -21.89
C PHE A 10 -9.60 1.10 -21.46
N PRO A 11 -10.38 0.14 -21.99
CA PRO A 11 -11.75 -0.09 -21.55
C PRO A 11 -11.90 -0.25 -20.03
N SER A 12 -10.93 -0.91 -19.36
CA SER A 12 -10.89 -1.07 -17.90
C SER A 12 -10.55 0.19 -17.11
N SER A 13 -10.12 1.28 -17.75
CA SER A 13 -9.60 2.50 -17.11
C SER A 13 -10.49 3.11 -16.02
N HIS A 14 -11.80 2.78 -16.04
CA HIS A 14 -12.72 3.21 -15.00
C HIS A 14 -12.75 2.38 -13.76
N ALA A 15 -12.29 1.14 -13.81
CA ALA A 15 -12.13 0.25 -12.68
C ALA A 15 -10.91 0.67 -11.87
N GLY A 16 -9.84 1.05 -12.57
CA GLY A 16 -8.59 1.53 -12.02
C GLY A 16 -7.56 1.62 -13.12
N HIS A 17 -6.45 2.29 -12.85
CA HIS A 17 -5.26 2.24 -13.71
C HIS A 17 -4.26 1.31 -13.05
N LEU A 18 -3.60 0.52 -13.88
CA LEU A 18 -2.71 -0.55 -13.42
C LEU A 18 -1.27 -0.23 -13.80
N CYS A 19 -0.36 -0.56 -12.90
CA CYS A 19 1.08 -0.56 -13.14
C CYS A 19 1.56 -2.01 -13.27
N LEU A 20 1.97 -2.39 -14.48
CA LEU A 20 2.44 -3.73 -14.80
C LEU A 20 3.93 -3.68 -15.12
N LEU A 21 4.75 -4.26 -14.25
CA LEU A 21 6.20 -4.24 -14.36
C LEU A 21 6.70 -5.57 -14.90
N ARG A 22 7.70 -5.48 -15.79
CA ARG A 22 8.49 -6.60 -16.27
C ARG A 22 7.67 -7.66 -17.03
N LEU A 23 6.76 -7.19 -17.87
CA LEU A 23 6.03 -8.02 -18.83
C LEU A 23 6.94 -8.50 -19.97
N GLU A 24 6.60 -9.67 -20.51
CA GLU A 24 7.21 -10.22 -21.72
C GLU A 24 6.49 -9.76 -22.99
N GLU A 25 5.18 -9.50 -22.88
CA GLU A 25 4.25 -9.04 -23.91
C GLU A 25 3.38 -7.91 -23.35
N ASP A 26 3.27 -6.79 -24.08
CA ASP A 26 2.47 -5.62 -23.71
C ASP A 26 1.11 -5.56 -24.42
N ASP A 27 0.85 -6.44 -25.40
CA ASP A 27 -0.47 -6.59 -26.02
C ASP A 27 -1.32 -7.71 -25.37
N TYR A 28 -2.52 -7.37 -24.90
CA TYR A 28 -3.43 -8.35 -24.32
C TYR A 28 -3.81 -9.43 -25.34
N PRO A 29 -3.76 -10.73 -24.98
CA PRO A 29 -3.86 -11.83 -25.92
C PRO A 29 -5.19 -11.87 -26.65
N GLY A 30 -5.12 -12.17 -27.95
CA GLY A 30 -6.31 -12.31 -28.80
C GLY A 30 -6.98 -10.98 -29.17
N THR A 31 -6.34 -9.84 -28.91
CA THR A 31 -6.81 -8.52 -29.31
C THR A 31 -6.01 -7.99 -30.51
N THR A 32 -6.64 -7.15 -31.31
CA THR A 32 -6.04 -6.40 -32.43
C THR A 32 -6.18 -4.90 -32.26
N LYS A 33 -7.04 -4.46 -31.33
CA LYS A 33 -7.29 -3.06 -30.98
C LYS A 33 -7.46 -2.91 -29.47
N ILE A 34 -7.16 -1.72 -28.96
CA ILE A 34 -7.30 -1.37 -27.53
C ILE A 34 -8.74 -1.58 -27.05
N GLU A 35 -9.76 -1.31 -27.87
CA GLU A 35 -11.16 -1.44 -27.46
C GLU A 35 -11.60 -2.89 -27.19
N GLU A 36 -10.81 -3.88 -27.62
CA GLU A 36 -11.07 -5.31 -27.44
C GLU A 36 -10.53 -5.83 -26.10
N TRP A 37 -9.62 -5.10 -25.45
CA TRP A 37 -9.10 -5.42 -24.12
C TRP A 37 -10.23 -5.55 -23.08
N PRO A 38 -9.99 -6.23 -21.95
CA PRO A 38 -10.95 -6.34 -20.86
C PRO A 38 -11.45 -4.98 -20.39
N SER A 39 -12.73 -4.92 -20.00
CA SER A 39 -13.36 -3.69 -19.50
C SER A 39 -13.38 -3.56 -17.97
N TRP A 40 -12.53 -4.33 -17.29
CA TRP A 40 -12.34 -4.34 -15.84
C TRP A 40 -10.95 -4.93 -15.52
N ASP A 41 -10.46 -4.75 -14.30
CA ASP A 41 -9.01 -4.85 -14.03
C ASP A 41 -8.51 -6.27 -13.82
N LEU A 42 -9.32 -7.13 -13.18
CA LEU A 42 -8.90 -8.48 -12.78
C LEU A 42 -8.31 -9.34 -13.90
N PRO A 43 -8.89 -9.41 -15.13
CA PRO A 43 -8.31 -10.20 -16.21
C PRO A 43 -6.96 -9.67 -16.69
N VAL A 44 -6.74 -8.36 -16.61
CA VAL A 44 -5.48 -7.70 -17.00
C VAL A 44 -4.40 -7.97 -15.95
N LEU A 45 -4.74 -7.86 -14.67
CA LEU A 45 -3.84 -8.23 -13.57
C LEU A 45 -3.43 -9.72 -13.65
N ARG A 46 -4.39 -10.63 -13.86
CA ARG A 46 -4.11 -12.07 -14.04
C ARG A 46 -3.15 -12.32 -15.19
N TRP A 47 -3.41 -11.71 -16.35
CA TRP A 47 -2.53 -11.81 -17.50
C TRP A 47 -1.11 -11.33 -17.20
N GLY A 48 -0.95 -10.18 -16.51
CA GLY A 48 0.38 -9.71 -16.10
C GLY A 48 1.07 -10.68 -15.12
N LYS A 49 0.34 -11.32 -14.21
CA LYS A 49 0.86 -12.36 -13.31
C LYS A 49 1.31 -13.61 -14.06
N GLU A 50 0.57 -14.06 -15.07
CA GLU A 50 0.88 -15.25 -15.86
C GLU A 50 2.21 -15.14 -16.61
N GLN A 51 2.61 -13.92 -16.96
CA GLN A 51 3.93 -13.61 -17.54
C GLN A 51 5.06 -13.54 -16.50
N GLY A 52 4.77 -13.72 -15.21
CA GLY A 52 5.75 -13.50 -14.14
C GLY A 52 6.03 -12.01 -13.85
N GLY A 53 5.14 -11.11 -14.31
CA GLY A 53 5.19 -9.69 -14.01
C GLY A 53 4.89 -9.38 -12.54
N VAL A 54 5.18 -8.14 -12.15
CA VAL A 54 4.80 -7.57 -10.85
C VAL A 54 3.76 -6.51 -11.10
N VAL A 55 2.56 -6.72 -10.56
CA VAL A 55 1.36 -5.98 -10.99
C VAL A 55 0.70 -5.26 -9.81
N GLY A 56 0.15 -4.09 -10.07
CA GLY A 56 -0.45 -3.26 -9.04
C GLY A 56 -1.34 -2.16 -9.59
N PHE A 57 -1.84 -1.31 -8.69
CA PHE A 57 -2.64 -0.14 -9.03
C PHE A 57 -1.79 1.14 -8.99
N SER A 58 -2.09 2.07 -9.89
CA SER A 58 -1.50 3.42 -9.93
C SER A 58 -2.36 4.45 -9.19
N HIS A 59 -1.74 5.55 -8.77
CA HIS A 59 -2.27 6.78 -8.19
C HIS A 59 -3.49 6.51 -7.31
N SER A 60 -3.25 5.70 -6.28
CA SER A 60 -4.28 4.83 -5.69
C SER A 60 -5.47 5.58 -5.10
N GLY A 61 -5.28 6.81 -4.63
CA GLY A 61 -6.33 7.59 -3.99
C GLY A 61 -7.44 8.09 -4.92
N TRP A 62 -7.29 8.06 -6.24
CA TRP A 62 -8.34 8.59 -7.14
C TRP A 62 -9.61 7.75 -7.17
N GLY A 63 -10.71 8.34 -6.69
CA GLY A 63 -11.98 7.63 -6.49
C GLY A 63 -12.18 7.12 -5.07
N LEU A 64 -11.15 7.23 -4.23
CA LEU A 64 -11.14 6.80 -2.83
C LEU A 64 -11.28 7.98 -1.85
N GLN A 65 -11.90 9.07 -2.30
CA GLN A 65 -11.99 10.30 -1.51
C GLN A 65 -12.89 10.13 -0.28
N VAL A 66 -12.36 10.55 0.87
CA VAL A 66 -13.09 10.71 2.14
C VAL A 66 -12.82 12.09 2.72
N ASP A 67 -13.78 12.62 3.46
CA ASP A 67 -13.77 13.93 4.10
C ASP A 67 -13.40 13.83 5.59
N ASP A 68 -12.32 13.10 5.89
CA ASP A 68 -11.68 13.11 7.22
C ASP A 68 -10.17 12.91 7.10
N ASP A 69 -9.48 13.11 8.22
CA ASP A 69 -8.03 12.92 8.36
C ASP A 69 -7.70 11.73 9.27
N THR A 70 -8.63 10.77 9.42
CA THR A 70 -8.43 9.58 10.23
C THR A 70 -7.78 8.47 9.40
N LEU A 71 -6.90 7.68 10.02
CA LEU A 71 -6.21 6.59 9.33
C LEU A 71 -6.19 5.32 10.20
N PRO A 72 -6.80 4.19 9.74
CA PRO A 72 -7.64 4.10 8.54
C PRO A 72 -8.95 4.89 8.71
N SER A 73 -9.40 5.54 7.64
CA SER A 73 -10.72 6.18 7.60
C SER A 73 -11.79 5.12 7.40
N TYR A 74 -12.77 5.07 8.30
CA TYR A 74 -13.94 4.20 8.16
C TYR A 74 -15.06 4.83 7.35
N LYS A 75 -14.87 6.04 6.80
CA LYS A 75 -15.81 6.58 5.84
C LYS A 75 -15.71 5.78 4.55
N MET A 76 -16.84 5.63 3.88
CA MET A 76 -16.93 4.85 2.66
C MET A 76 -16.71 5.78 1.46
N PRO A 77 -15.62 5.63 0.69
CA PRO A 77 -15.45 6.40 -0.52
C PRO A 77 -16.41 5.91 -1.61
N LYS A 78 -16.48 6.66 -2.70
CA LYS A 78 -17.43 6.40 -3.79
C LYS A 78 -16.95 5.36 -4.79
N PHE A 79 -15.66 5.05 -4.82
CA PHE A 79 -15.04 4.18 -5.82
C PHE A 79 -15.36 4.66 -7.25
N ASP A 80 -15.33 5.97 -7.50
CA ASP A 80 -15.81 6.61 -8.73
C ASP A 80 -14.70 7.23 -9.60
N GLY A 81 -13.44 6.93 -9.29
CA GLY A 81 -12.27 7.44 -9.99
C GLY A 81 -11.51 6.38 -10.78
N ILE A 82 -10.20 6.57 -10.86
CA ILE A 82 -9.27 5.78 -11.68
C ILE A 82 -8.11 5.16 -10.87
N GLY A 83 -8.04 5.37 -9.57
CA GLY A 83 -7.02 4.78 -8.71
C GLY A 83 -7.33 3.34 -8.34
N ALA A 84 -7.00 2.94 -7.12
CA ALA A 84 -7.13 1.58 -6.62
C ALA A 84 -8.58 1.20 -6.26
N ASN A 85 -9.56 1.39 -7.15
CA ASN A 85 -10.96 1.14 -6.81
C ASN A 85 -11.31 -0.36 -6.82
N GLU A 86 -10.92 -1.12 -7.85
CA GLU A 86 -11.13 -2.59 -7.87
C GLU A 86 -10.13 -3.36 -6.99
N TYR A 87 -9.14 -2.69 -6.39
CA TYR A 87 -8.17 -3.29 -5.46
C TYR A 87 -8.82 -4.10 -4.32
N VAL A 88 -9.91 -3.60 -3.74
CA VAL A 88 -10.63 -4.29 -2.66
C VAL A 88 -11.22 -5.64 -3.12
N VAL A 89 -11.37 -5.85 -4.42
CA VAL A 89 -11.78 -7.13 -5.02
C VAL A 89 -10.56 -7.93 -5.43
N ASP A 90 -9.63 -7.32 -6.17
CA ASP A 90 -8.53 -8.02 -6.84
C ASP A 90 -7.48 -8.57 -5.88
N VAL A 91 -7.31 -7.94 -4.71
CA VAL A 91 -6.45 -8.44 -3.65
C VAL A 91 -6.90 -9.82 -3.15
N VAL A 92 -8.21 -10.10 -3.17
CA VAL A 92 -8.77 -11.39 -2.76
C VAL A 92 -8.38 -12.51 -3.71
N HIS A 93 -8.17 -12.18 -4.99
CA HIS A 93 -7.76 -13.13 -6.03
C HIS A 93 -6.25 -13.37 -6.06
N GLY A 94 -5.47 -12.68 -5.21
CA GLY A 94 -4.01 -12.85 -5.13
C GLY A 94 -3.27 -12.28 -6.35
N VAL A 95 -3.87 -11.32 -7.05
CA VAL A 95 -3.31 -10.74 -8.29
C VAL A 95 -2.91 -9.28 -8.14
N THR A 96 -2.72 -8.80 -6.90
CA THR A 96 -2.20 -7.45 -6.63
C THR A 96 -0.95 -7.56 -5.77
N ASP A 97 0.23 -7.36 -6.38
CA ASP A 97 1.51 -7.38 -5.67
C ASP A 97 1.73 -6.09 -4.87
N PHE A 98 1.29 -4.94 -5.40
CA PHE A 98 1.42 -3.65 -4.74
C PHE A 98 0.31 -2.66 -5.11
N ILE A 99 0.17 -1.60 -4.33
CA ILE A 99 -0.46 -0.35 -4.74
C ILE A 99 0.60 0.76 -4.78
N SER A 100 0.48 1.68 -5.73
CA SER A 100 1.32 2.87 -5.79
C SER A 100 0.73 4.02 -5.00
N ALA A 101 1.58 4.75 -4.30
CA ALA A 101 1.21 5.83 -3.40
C ALA A 101 2.18 7.01 -3.53
N VAL A 102 1.99 8.01 -2.67
CA VAL A 102 2.80 9.24 -2.54
C VAL A 102 2.40 10.34 -3.52
N ASP A 103 1.70 9.99 -4.60
CA ASP A 103 1.27 10.93 -5.62
C ASP A 103 -0.19 11.38 -5.49
N THR A 104 -1.00 10.74 -4.64
CA THR A 104 -2.37 11.17 -4.30
C THR A 104 -2.54 11.36 -2.77
N PRO A 105 -3.69 11.87 -2.27
CA PRO A 105 -3.87 12.13 -0.83
C PRO A 105 -3.64 10.89 0.05
N ILE A 106 -2.77 11.04 1.05
CA ILE A 106 -2.28 9.95 1.91
C ILE A 106 -3.40 9.17 2.62
N ILE A 107 -4.46 9.85 3.07
CA ILE A 107 -5.58 9.19 3.75
C ILE A 107 -6.32 8.26 2.80
N TRP A 108 -6.49 8.67 1.54
CA TRP A 108 -7.23 7.90 0.54
C TRP A 108 -6.44 6.64 0.13
N GLU A 109 -5.13 6.78 -0.06
CA GLU A 109 -4.23 5.68 -0.40
C GLU A 109 -4.08 4.67 0.75
N LEU A 110 -3.76 5.16 1.96
CA LEU A 110 -3.42 4.28 3.08
C LEU A 110 -4.66 3.64 3.72
N SER A 111 -5.86 4.25 3.64
CA SER A 111 -7.06 3.68 4.29
C SER A 111 -7.47 2.35 3.67
N VAL A 112 -7.59 2.27 2.33
CA VAL A 112 -7.95 1.01 1.66
C VAL A 112 -6.90 -0.07 1.91
N TRP A 113 -5.61 0.31 1.88
CA TRP A 113 -4.51 -0.60 2.16
C TRP A 113 -4.53 -1.12 3.60
N TYR A 114 -4.69 -0.24 4.59
CA TYR A 114 -4.76 -0.64 5.99
C TYR A 114 -5.95 -1.56 6.27
N HIS A 115 -7.11 -1.32 5.65
CA HIS A 115 -8.26 -2.20 5.80
C HIS A 115 -8.00 -3.61 5.25
N THR A 116 -7.35 -3.74 4.08
CA THR A 116 -7.01 -5.06 3.53
C THR A 116 -5.88 -5.74 4.31
N LEU A 117 -4.88 -5.01 4.80
CA LEU A 117 -3.86 -5.54 5.72
C LEU A 117 -4.49 -6.07 7.02
N ASN A 118 -5.46 -5.35 7.59
CA ASN A 118 -6.20 -5.79 8.78
C ASN A 118 -7.04 -7.06 8.54
N CYS A 119 -7.43 -7.31 7.29
CA CYS A 119 -8.08 -8.55 6.86
C CYS A 119 -7.07 -9.70 6.63
N GLY A 120 -5.77 -9.42 6.68
CA GLY A 120 -4.69 -10.39 6.49
C GLY A 120 -4.23 -10.58 5.04
N TYR A 121 -4.58 -9.67 4.14
CA TYR A 121 -3.97 -9.61 2.82
C TYR A 121 -2.55 -9.02 2.91
N THR A 122 -1.67 -9.39 1.98
CA THR A 122 -0.23 -9.11 2.07
C THR A 122 0.29 -8.21 0.95
N CYS A 123 -0.62 -7.52 0.24
CA CYS A 123 -0.29 -6.56 -0.81
C CYS A 123 0.65 -5.46 -0.30
N ARG A 124 1.66 -5.10 -1.10
CA ARG A 124 2.69 -4.12 -0.76
C ARG A 124 2.31 -2.69 -1.14
N ILE A 125 3.10 -1.74 -0.69
CA ILE A 125 3.03 -0.34 -1.13
C ILE A 125 4.33 0.06 -1.83
N SER A 126 4.19 0.82 -2.91
CA SER A 126 5.29 1.44 -3.65
C SER A 126 5.07 2.94 -3.74
N GLY A 127 6.15 3.73 -3.84
CA GLY A 127 6.04 5.16 -4.09
C GLY A 127 6.21 5.46 -5.58
N GLU A 128 5.34 6.30 -6.13
CA GLU A 128 5.42 6.75 -7.51
C GLU A 128 5.20 8.25 -7.64
N THR A 129 5.38 8.78 -8.86
CA THR A 129 5.20 10.21 -9.13
C THR A 129 4.06 10.51 -10.08
N ASP A 130 3.73 9.53 -10.93
CA ASP A 130 2.95 9.69 -12.16
C ASP A 130 3.30 11.00 -12.91
N PHE A 131 4.57 11.10 -13.32
CA PHE A 131 5.08 12.28 -14.01
C PHE A 131 4.82 12.16 -15.52
N PRO A 132 4.28 13.20 -16.20
CA PRO A 132 3.95 14.53 -15.67
C PRO A 132 2.47 14.71 -15.23
N CYS A 133 1.65 13.66 -15.26
CA CYS A 133 0.19 13.71 -15.17
C CYS A 133 -0.32 14.25 -13.81
N ILE A 134 0.25 13.81 -12.69
CA ILE A 134 -0.17 14.27 -11.36
C ILE A 134 0.69 15.42 -10.86
N TYR A 135 2.01 15.35 -11.03
CA TYR A 135 2.91 16.44 -10.68
C TYR A 135 3.74 16.88 -11.89
N GLY A 136 3.51 18.12 -12.34
CA GLY A 136 4.31 18.76 -13.39
C GLY A 136 5.56 19.48 -12.87
N GLU A 137 5.73 19.59 -11.55
CA GLU A 137 6.78 20.44 -10.95
C GLU A 137 8.18 19.83 -11.07
N ARG A 138 8.33 18.51 -10.84
CA ARG A 138 9.60 17.80 -10.96
C ARG A 138 9.42 16.28 -10.98
N VAL A 139 10.38 15.59 -11.59
CA VAL A 139 10.54 14.13 -11.44
C VAL A 139 10.98 13.80 -10.01
N GLY A 140 10.46 12.71 -9.45
CA GLY A 140 10.89 12.15 -8.17
C GLY A 140 10.31 12.81 -6.91
N LEU A 141 9.04 13.23 -6.94
CA LEU A 141 8.29 13.68 -5.76
C LEU A 141 7.94 12.51 -4.83
N GLY A 142 7.17 11.53 -5.30
CA GLY A 142 7.05 10.23 -4.65
C GLY A 142 8.12 9.24 -5.11
N ARG A 143 8.57 8.39 -4.18
CA ARG A 143 9.70 7.48 -4.40
C ARG A 143 9.51 6.16 -3.67
N ALA A 144 9.97 5.07 -4.28
CA ALA A 144 10.23 3.81 -3.62
C ALA A 144 11.75 3.60 -3.44
N TYR A 145 12.18 3.28 -2.22
CA TYR A 145 13.55 2.91 -1.92
C TYR A 145 13.63 1.41 -1.68
N VAL A 146 14.29 0.68 -2.59
CA VAL A 146 14.39 -0.79 -2.54
C VAL A 146 15.78 -1.21 -2.10
N LYS A 147 15.87 -2.09 -1.09
CA LYS A 147 17.15 -2.65 -0.66
C LYS A 147 17.59 -3.75 -1.62
N LEU A 148 18.72 -3.55 -2.29
CA LEU A 148 19.32 -4.50 -3.21
C LEU A 148 20.49 -5.25 -2.57
N PRO A 149 20.88 -6.43 -3.09
CA PRO A 149 22.12 -7.09 -2.71
C PRO A 149 23.32 -6.13 -2.87
N THR A 150 24.23 -6.14 -1.89
CA THR A 150 25.42 -5.28 -1.90
C THR A 150 26.54 -5.78 -2.82
N GLN A 151 26.43 -7.04 -3.27
CA GLN A 151 27.36 -7.66 -4.21
C GLN A 151 26.70 -7.82 -5.58
N GLY A 152 27.44 -7.48 -6.64
CA GLY A 152 26.98 -7.58 -8.02
C GLY A 152 26.52 -6.25 -8.60
N PRO A 153 26.19 -6.22 -9.91
CA PRO A 153 25.73 -5.02 -10.59
C PRO A 153 24.29 -4.66 -10.16
N LEU A 154 23.95 -3.38 -10.30
CA LEU A 154 22.56 -2.92 -10.21
C LEU A 154 21.71 -3.70 -11.22
N ASN A 155 20.64 -4.35 -10.73
CA ASN A 155 19.78 -5.20 -11.54
C ASN A 155 18.32 -4.79 -11.36
N TYR A 156 17.67 -4.41 -12.45
CA TYR A 156 16.27 -3.98 -12.46
C TYR A 156 15.31 -5.08 -12.03
N ASP A 157 15.53 -6.31 -12.44
CA ASP A 157 14.65 -7.43 -12.10
C ASP A 157 14.69 -7.69 -10.58
N GLN A 158 15.86 -7.54 -9.96
CA GLN A 158 16.00 -7.58 -8.50
C GLN A 158 15.28 -6.42 -7.81
N TRP A 159 15.33 -5.22 -8.40
CA TRP A 159 14.57 -4.07 -7.90
C TRP A 159 13.05 -4.31 -7.95
N VAL A 160 12.54 -4.81 -9.08
CA VAL A 160 11.12 -5.16 -9.27
C VAL A 160 10.69 -6.27 -8.31
N GLN A 161 11.52 -7.30 -8.10
CA GLN A 161 11.25 -8.32 -7.09
C GLN A 161 11.30 -7.75 -5.66
N GLY A 162 12.14 -6.76 -5.41
CA GLY A 162 12.15 -6.02 -4.14
C GLY A 162 10.83 -5.30 -3.87
N ILE A 163 10.21 -4.69 -4.89
CA ILE A 163 8.86 -4.11 -4.79
C ILE A 163 7.83 -5.21 -4.44
N LYS A 164 7.81 -6.30 -5.21
CA LYS A 164 6.89 -7.44 -4.98
C LYS A 164 7.00 -8.00 -3.56
N ASN A 165 8.23 -8.17 -3.07
CA ASN A 165 8.48 -8.74 -1.74
C ASN A 165 8.29 -7.73 -0.62
N GLY A 166 8.11 -6.44 -0.94
CA GLY A 166 8.02 -5.36 0.04
C GLY A 166 9.37 -5.02 0.68
N ARG A 167 10.50 -5.33 0.03
CA ARG A 167 11.85 -4.99 0.51
C ARG A 167 12.17 -3.51 0.28
N SER A 168 11.22 -2.66 0.67
CA SER A 168 11.18 -1.25 0.34
C SER A 168 10.32 -0.44 1.29
N TYR A 169 10.50 0.87 1.23
CA TYR A 169 9.60 1.87 1.79
C TYR A 169 9.31 2.94 0.74
N CYS A 170 8.20 3.66 0.91
CA CYS A 170 7.82 4.78 0.06
C CYS A 170 7.93 6.11 0.83
N CYS A 171 8.29 7.20 0.14
CA CYS A 171 8.37 8.53 0.75
C CYS A 171 8.37 9.70 -0.26
N ASP A 172 8.24 10.91 0.27
CA ASP A 172 8.40 12.21 -0.42
C ASP A 172 9.87 12.57 -0.76
N GLY A 173 10.80 11.67 -0.42
CA GLY A 173 12.23 11.86 -0.60
C GLY A 173 12.92 12.76 0.43
N ARG A 174 12.23 13.12 1.53
CA ARG A 174 12.79 13.91 2.65
C ARG A 174 12.78 13.19 3.99
N SER A 175 12.07 12.06 4.11
CA SER A 175 12.21 11.12 5.22
C SER A 175 12.54 9.71 4.74
N HIS A 176 13.30 8.98 5.54
CA HIS A 176 13.85 7.66 5.22
C HIS A 176 13.68 6.70 6.39
N LEU A 177 13.31 5.46 6.09
CA LEU A 177 13.06 4.38 7.05
C LEU A 177 13.81 3.13 6.58
N ILE A 178 15.06 3.02 6.99
CA ILE A 178 16.05 2.06 6.47
C ILE A 178 16.17 0.88 7.45
N ASP A 179 16.47 -0.30 6.92
CA ASP A 179 16.78 -1.50 7.71
C ASP A 179 15.70 -1.87 8.77
N PHE A 180 14.43 -1.63 8.43
CA PHE A 180 13.29 -2.03 9.25
C PHE A 180 13.23 -3.55 9.44
N HIS A 181 13.15 -3.99 10.71
CA HIS A 181 13.06 -5.39 11.10
C HIS A 181 12.23 -5.57 12.38
N VAL A 182 11.65 -6.76 12.55
CA VAL A 182 10.95 -7.20 13.76
C VAL A 182 11.59 -8.52 14.20
N ASN A 183 12.17 -8.53 15.40
CA ASN A 183 13.09 -9.58 15.86
C ASN A 183 14.14 -9.87 14.77
N ASP A 184 14.29 -11.13 14.35
CA ASP A 184 15.30 -11.54 13.36
C ASP A 184 14.79 -11.46 11.91
N VAL A 185 13.58 -10.94 11.66
CA VAL A 185 12.99 -10.84 10.32
C VAL A 185 13.07 -9.40 9.82
N ALA A 186 13.84 -9.19 8.75
CA ALA A 186 13.90 -7.91 8.05
C ALA A 186 12.81 -7.79 6.98
N VAL A 187 12.36 -6.56 6.71
CA VAL A 187 11.30 -6.30 5.75
C VAL A 187 11.69 -6.77 4.35
N GLY A 188 10.81 -7.52 3.71
CA GLY A 188 10.99 -8.12 2.39
C GLY A 188 12.01 -9.26 2.31
N GLU A 189 12.59 -9.68 3.43
CA GLU A 189 13.43 -10.87 3.51
C GLU A 189 12.58 -12.12 3.84
N PRO A 190 12.99 -13.32 3.38
CA PRO A 190 12.32 -14.56 3.76
C PRO A 190 12.36 -14.78 5.28
N GLY A 191 11.19 -15.00 5.88
CA GLY A 191 11.08 -15.41 7.28
C GLY A 191 11.26 -16.92 7.49
N PRO A 192 10.92 -17.45 8.68
CA PRO A 192 11.11 -18.87 9.02
C PRO A 192 10.40 -19.86 8.09
N THR A 193 9.32 -19.44 7.43
CA THR A 193 8.55 -20.25 6.48
C THR A 193 8.97 -20.04 5.01
N GLY A 194 9.97 -19.19 4.77
CA GLY A 194 10.40 -18.78 3.43
C GLY A 194 9.54 -17.67 2.81
N GLN A 195 8.40 -17.32 3.41
CA GLN A 195 7.58 -16.20 2.93
C GLN A 195 8.23 -14.84 3.28
N PRO A 196 8.23 -13.86 2.37
CA PRO A 196 8.84 -12.56 2.61
C PRO A 196 8.09 -11.76 3.67
N SER A 197 8.83 -11.18 4.61
CA SER A 197 8.32 -10.37 5.73
C SER A 197 7.38 -11.12 6.69
N LEU A 198 7.49 -12.44 6.83
CA LEU A 198 6.64 -13.21 7.75
C LEU A 198 7.42 -13.68 8.99
N LEU A 199 7.05 -13.17 10.15
CA LEU A 199 7.48 -13.67 11.46
C LEU A 199 6.41 -14.61 12.02
N THR A 200 6.84 -15.71 12.65
CA THR A 200 5.94 -16.65 13.35
C THR A 200 6.26 -16.69 14.83
N LEU A 201 5.25 -16.51 15.68
CA LEU A 201 5.35 -16.67 17.13
C LEU A 201 4.47 -17.85 17.57
N SER A 202 4.95 -18.69 18.50
CA SER A 202 4.16 -19.81 19.02
C SER A 202 3.05 -19.38 19.99
N LYS A 203 3.14 -18.16 20.53
CA LYS A 203 2.15 -17.56 21.43
C LYS A 203 2.31 -16.04 21.42
N ALA A 204 1.32 -15.34 21.98
CA ALA A 204 1.39 -13.90 22.24
C ALA A 204 2.66 -13.55 23.03
N GLY A 205 3.21 -12.36 22.76
CA GLY A 205 4.42 -11.89 23.42
C GLY A 205 4.98 -10.60 22.85
N THR A 206 6.05 -10.13 23.47
CA THR A 206 6.77 -8.92 23.07
C THR A 206 7.66 -9.18 21.86
N VAL A 207 7.67 -8.23 20.93
CA VAL A 207 8.62 -8.19 19.81
C VAL A 207 9.49 -6.94 19.92
N ASN A 208 10.74 -7.07 19.48
CA ASN A 208 11.65 -5.93 19.33
C ASN A 208 11.57 -5.45 17.89
N VAL A 209 11.51 -4.13 17.70
CA VAL A 209 11.41 -3.52 16.38
C VAL A 209 12.54 -2.53 16.21
N GLY A 210 13.31 -2.66 15.13
CA GLY A 210 14.42 -1.76 14.83
C GLY A 210 14.29 -1.13 13.46
N VAL A 211 14.75 0.12 13.34
CA VAL A 211 14.77 0.89 12.09
C VAL A 211 15.80 2.01 12.20
N THR A 212 16.51 2.30 11.11
CA THR A 212 17.34 3.50 10.99
C THR A 212 16.52 4.58 10.29
N ALA A 213 16.20 5.66 11.00
CA ALA A 213 15.36 6.74 10.49
C ALA A 213 16.17 8.03 10.25
N ALA A 214 15.80 8.76 9.21
CA ALA A 214 16.27 10.12 8.97
C ALA A 214 15.15 10.98 8.38
N ALA A 215 15.20 12.27 8.66
CA ALA A 215 14.32 13.25 8.05
C ALA A 215 15.07 14.55 7.82
N TYR A 216 14.61 15.37 6.88
CA TYR A 216 15.15 16.70 6.64
C TYR A 216 14.05 17.75 6.59
N LEU A 217 14.03 18.62 7.58
CA LEU A 217 13.23 19.85 7.63
C LEU A 217 14.14 21.06 7.42
N ASN A 218 13.60 22.16 6.87
CA ASN A 218 14.27 23.45 6.98
C ASN A 218 14.27 23.92 8.44
N LYS A 219 15.23 24.78 8.83
CA LYS A 219 15.27 25.34 10.18
C LYS A 219 14.03 26.18 10.48
N GLU A 220 13.65 27.03 9.53
CA GLU A 220 12.42 27.81 9.59
C GLU A 220 11.24 26.94 9.14
N ALA A 221 10.13 27.03 9.87
CA ALA A 221 8.92 26.31 9.55
C ALA A 221 8.17 26.97 8.39
N ASP A 222 7.63 26.14 7.50
CA ASP A 222 6.70 26.59 6.46
C ASP A 222 5.27 26.39 6.97
N ALA A 223 4.73 27.45 7.57
CA ALA A 223 3.42 27.42 8.20
C ALA A 223 2.27 27.21 7.18
N GLU A 224 2.44 27.66 5.94
CA GLU A 224 1.45 27.47 4.88
C GLU A 224 1.38 25.99 4.52
N LEU A 225 2.53 25.36 4.27
CA LEU A 225 2.57 23.94 3.94
C LEU A 225 2.12 23.03 5.08
N LYS A 226 2.47 23.40 6.32
CA LYS A 226 2.07 22.66 7.52
C LYS A 226 0.55 22.67 7.73
N SER A 227 -0.11 23.80 7.48
CA SER A 227 -1.55 23.99 7.73
C SER A 227 -2.45 23.61 6.56
N ARG A 228 -1.87 23.38 5.38
CA ARG A 228 -2.60 22.96 4.19
C ARG A 228 -3.35 21.65 4.44
N PRO A 229 -4.56 21.42 3.88
CA PRO A 229 -5.23 20.13 3.98
C PRO A 229 -4.41 18.97 3.39
N LEU A 230 -4.58 17.74 3.91
CA LEU A 230 -3.92 16.54 3.38
C LEU A 230 -4.43 16.16 1.98
N SER A 231 -5.63 16.62 1.62
CA SER A 231 -6.24 16.49 0.30
C SER A 231 -5.70 17.49 -0.73
N GLU A 232 -4.71 18.31 -0.37
CA GLU A 232 -4.09 19.32 -1.25
C GLU A 232 -2.59 19.07 -1.42
N LYS A 233 -2.06 19.42 -2.60
CA LYS A 233 -0.66 19.18 -2.95
C LYS A 233 0.30 20.07 -2.15
N PRO A 234 1.53 19.60 -1.87
CA PRO A 234 1.95 18.21 -1.97
C PRO A 234 1.22 17.35 -0.91
N TYR A 235 0.72 16.20 -1.34
CA TYR A 235 -0.10 15.31 -0.51
C TYR A 235 0.72 14.66 0.60
N TRP A 236 1.92 14.20 0.24
CA TRP A 236 2.91 13.67 1.17
C TRP A 236 4.03 14.71 1.34
N HIS A 237 4.32 15.09 2.58
CA HIS A 237 5.39 16.02 2.86
C HIS A 237 5.84 16.02 4.33
N VAL A 238 7.15 15.92 4.57
CA VAL A 238 7.75 15.93 5.92
C VAL A 238 7.41 17.17 6.75
N GLU A 239 7.24 18.34 6.12
CA GLU A 239 6.88 19.59 6.83
C GLU A 239 5.55 19.49 7.59
N ARG A 240 4.61 18.69 7.06
CA ARG A 240 3.32 18.41 7.73
C ARG A 240 3.51 17.58 9.01
N ALA A 241 4.64 16.88 9.14
CA ALA A 241 5.02 16.10 10.31
C ALA A 241 5.80 16.92 11.37
N ARG A 242 6.08 18.21 11.13
CA ARG A 242 6.85 19.04 12.06
C ARG A 242 6.15 19.18 13.41
N ILE A 243 6.86 18.88 14.48
CA ILE A 243 6.40 19.08 15.85
C ILE A 243 6.55 20.55 16.24
N ASP A 244 5.42 21.23 16.42
CA ASP A 244 5.33 22.65 16.78
C ASP A 244 6.27 23.54 15.95
N ALA A 245 7.10 24.35 16.62
CA ALA A 245 8.13 25.20 16.03
C ALA A 245 9.52 24.55 16.04
N THR A 246 9.62 23.27 16.42
CA THR A 246 10.90 22.55 16.44
C THR A 246 11.29 22.09 15.04
N ARG A 247 12.50 21.54 14.91
CA ARG A 247 12.93 20.82 13.70
C ARG A 247 12.88 19.30 13.92
N LYS A 248 11.90 18.84 14.69
CA LYS A 248 11.68 17.42 14.95
C LYS A 248 10.49 16.88 14.18
N VAL A 249 10.54 15.57 13.93
CA VAL A 249 9.42 14.79 13.37
C VAL A 249 9.18 13.52 14.19
N PRO A 250 7.94 13.01 14.25
CA PRO A 250 7.63 11.74 14.89
C PRO A 250 7.99 10.57 13.97
N VAL A 251 8.66 9.57 14.52
CA VAL A 251 8.77 8.22 13.94
C VAL A 251 7.85 7.31 14.74
N GLU A 252 6.83 6.78 14.07
CA GLU A 252 5.74 6.02 14.68
C GLU A 252 5.89 4.53 14.42
N LEU A 253 5.78 3.71 15.47
CA LEU A 253 5.56 2.28 15.37
C LEU A 253 4.07 2.00 15.15
N ILE A 254 3.75 1.34 14.04
CA ILE A 254 2.38 1.01 13.65
C ILE A 254 2.11 -0.48 13.87
N VAL A 255 1.03 -0.79 14.59
CA VAL A 255 0.49 -2.15 14.72
C VAL A 255 -0.97 -2.12 14.30
N ASN A 256 -1.33 -2.91 13.28
CA ASN A 256 -2.71 -3.02 12.78
C ASN A 256 -3.37 -1.67 12.44
N GLY A 257 -2.58 -0.72 11.95
CA GLY A 257 -3.03 0.61 11.52
C GLY A 257 -2.99 1.68 12.62
N ILE A 258 -2.63 1.32 13.85
CA ILE A 258 -2.58 2.22 15.00
C ILE A 258 -1.13 2.55 15.38
N SER A 259 -0.85 3.82 15.62
CA SER A 259 0.41 4.29 16.21
C SER A 259 0.44 3.90 17.69
N VAL A 260 1.26 2.91 18.05
CA VAL A 260 1.34 2.36 19.42
C VAL A 260 2.50 2.93 20.22
N GLU A 261 3.52 3.45 19.55
CA GLU A 261 4.66 4.12 20.16
C GLU A 261 5.22 5.17 19.19
N THR A 262 5.82 6.23 19.72
CA THR A 262 6.38 7.33 18.92
C THR A 262 7.70 7.80 19.51
N ILE A 263 8.72 7.93 18.67
CA ILE A 263 10.01 8.50 19.01
C ILE A 263 10.25 9.72 18.12
N GLU A 264 10.59 10.85 18.73
CA GLU A 264 10.95 12.06 18.00
C GLU A 264 12.42 12.01 17.57
N ILE A 265 12.70 12.39 16.33
CA ILE A 265 14.07 12.61 15.85
C ILE A 265 14.26 14.04 15.36
N GLU A 266 15.50 14.53 15.47
CA GLU A 266 15.90 15.76 14.80
C GLU A 266 15.93 15.53 13.27
N ALA A 267 15.22 16.38 12.53
CA ALA A 267 15.12 16.31 11.08
C ALA A 267 16.21 17.15 10.40
N ASP A 268 17.47 16.83 10.70
CA ASP A 268 18.66 17.50 10.15
C ASP A 268 19.37 16.71 9.05
N GLY A 269 18.86 15.52 8.72
CA GLY A 269 19.43 14.58 7.75
C GLY A 269 20.34 13.52 8.37
N ALA A 270 20.58 13.55 9.69
CA ALA A 270 21.33 12.50 10.37
C ALA A 270 20.55 11.18 10.43
N LEU A 271 21.29 10.06 10.36
CA LEU A 271 20.75 8.72 10.60
C LEU A 271 20.60 8.50 12.11
N ASN A 272 19.44 8.02 12.53
CA ASN A 272 19.13 7.68 13.91
C ASN A 272 18.71 6.22 13.98
N ASP A 273 19.42 5.41 14.77
CA ASP A 273 19.01 4.04 15.04
C ASP A 273 17.95 4.03 16.15
N ILE A 274 16.75 3.59 15.80
CA ILE A 274 15.58 3.59 16.66
C ILE A 274 15.21 2.15 17.00
N GLN A 275 14.84 1.94 18.26
CA GLN A 275 14.35 0.66 18.77
C GLN A 275 13.03 0.89 19.50
N PHE A 276 12.07 0.02 19.25
CA PHE A 276 10.78 -0.04 19.94
C PHE A 276 10.55 -1.43 20.54
N GLN A 277 9.66 -1.51 21.52
CA GLN A 277 9.16 -2.78 22.05
C GLN A 277 7.64 -2.73 22.15
N THR A 278 6.97 -3.71 21.55
CA THR A 278 5.50 -3.81 21.64
C THR A 278 5.06 -5.22 21.95
N GLU A 279 4.01 -5.34 22.77
CA GLU A 279 3.34 -6.62 23.00
C GLU A 279 2.34 -6.90 21.88
N LEU A 280 2.40 -8.11 21.32
CA LEU A 280 1.43 -8.60 20.34
C LEU A 280 0.58 -9.69 20.98
N THR A 281 -0.71 -9.41 21.13
CA THR A 281 -1.69 -10.34 21.71
C THR A 281 -2.37 -11.23 20.68
N GLN A 282 -2.23 -10.90 19.39
CA GLN A 282 -2.82 -11.59 18.25
C GLN A 282 -1.97 -11.41 16.98
N SER A 283 -2.24 -12.23 15.96
CA SER A 283 -1.61 -12.07 14.65
C SER A 283 -1.86 -10.66 14.12
N SER A 284 -0.78 -10.00 13.74
CA SER A 284 -0.75 -8.57 13.47
C SER A 284 0.19 -8.26 12.32
N TRP A 285 0.06 -7.09 11.72
CA TRP A 285 1.10 -6.51 10.89
C TRP A 285 1.74 -5.32 11.60
N VAL A 286 3.05 -5.18 11.40
CA VAL A 286 3.89 -4.16 12.04
C VAL A 286 4.59 -3.35 10.95
N ALA A 287 4.58 -2.03 11.07
CA ALA A 287 5.27 -1.12 10.16
C ALA A 287 5.82 0.09 10.93
N VAL A 288 6.65 0.89 10.26
CA VAL A 288 7.11 2.19 10.78
C VAL A 288 6.73 3.27 9.77
N ARG A 289 6.38 4.46 10.27
CA ARG A 289 6.11 5.62 9.41
C ARG A 289 6.60 6.94 10.02
N VAL A 290 6.73 7.94 9.17
CA VAL A 290 6.72 9.36 9.54
C VAL A 290 5.50 9.92 8.84
N PHE A 291 4.41 10.20 9.55
CA PHE A 291 3.16 10.65 8.92
C PHE A 291 3.14 12.18 8.75
N PRO A 292 2.80 12.73 7.56
CA PRO A 292 2.43 12.09 6.30
C PRO A 292 3.56 12.17 5.23
N SER A 293 4.69 11.49 5.46
CA SER A 293 5.92 11.66 4.68
C SER A 293 6.54 10.37 4.16
N SER A 294 6.53 9.31 4.96
CA SER A 294 7.12 8.01 4.58
C SER A 294 6.46 6.85 5.31
N HIS A 295 6.41 5.68 4.67
CA HIS A 295 5.85 4.46 5.23
C HIS A 295 6.64 3.22 4.75
N THR A 296 7.00 2.31 5.66
CA THR A 296 7.61 1.02 5.30
C THR A 296 6.57 0.05 4.75
N ASN A 297 6.98 -0.95 3.97
CA ASN A 297 6.15 -2.15 3.87
C ASN A 297 6.06 -2.87 5.24
N PRO A 298 5.00 -3.64 5.50
CA PRO A 298 4.81 -4.29 6.78
C PRO A 298 5.60 -5.60 6.90
N ILE A 299 5.98 -5.92 8.14
CA ILE A 299 6.28 -7.28 8.57
C ILE A 299 5.00 -7.87 9.18
N PHE A 300 4.59 -9.01 8.65
CA PHE A 300 3.46 -9.79 9.12
C PHE A 300 3.91 -10.71 10.25
N VAL A 301 3.12 -10.78 11.31
CA VAL A 301 3.37 -11.61 12.47
C VAL A 301 2.19 -12.56 12.65
N GLU A 302 2.39 -13.84 12.37
CA GLU A 302 1.44 -14.90 12.69
C GLU A 302 1.71 -15.44 14.09
N ILE A 303 0.68 -15.47 14.92
CA ILE A 303 0.74 -16.01 16.28
C ILE A 303 -0.06 -17.30 16.33
N ASP A 304 0.55 -18.38 16.83
CA ASP A 304 -0.12 -19.68 17.01
C ASP A 304 -0.72 -20.23 15.70
N GLY A 305 -0.04 -19.96 14.58
CA GLY A 305 -0.47 -20.38 13.23
C GLY A 305 -1.77 -19.72 12.75
N LYS A 306 -2.26 -18.67 13.42
CA LYS A 306 -3.49 -17.98 13.04
C LYS A 306 -3.22 -16.87 12.03
N PRO A 307 -4.10 -16.67 11.04
CA PRO A 307 -3.96 -15.57 10.11
C PRO A 307 -4.21 -14.23 10.80
N ILE A 308 -3.78 -13.14 10.17
CA ILE A 308 -4.12 -11.79 10.61
C ILE A 308 -5.61 -11.54 10.38
N ARG A 309 -6.32 -11.22 11.46
CA ARG A 309 -7.75 -10.87 11.50
C ARG A 309 -7.98 -9.72 12.48
N ALA A 310 -7.22 -8.66 12.26
CA ALA A 310 -6.94 -7.64 13.26
C ALA A 310 -8.14 -6.74 13.60
N SER A 311 -9.08 -6.57 12.66
CA SER A 311 -10.19 -5.63 12.82
C SER A 311 -11.44 -6.12 12.11
N LYS A 312 -12.46 -6.47 12.90
CA LYS A 312 -13.80 -6.79 12.39
C LYS A 312 -14.43 -5.60 11.69
N ARG A 313 -14.18 -4.37 12.19
CA ARG A 313 -14.64 -3.15 11.51
C ARG A 313 -14.02 -2.99 10.13
N SER A 314 -12.72 -3.28 9.97
CA SER A 314 -12.03 -3.20 8.67
C SER A 314 -12.58 -4.24 7.71
N ALA A 315 -12.83 -5.46 8.18
CA ALA A 315 -13.44 -6.50 7.35
C ALA A 315 -14.87 -6.13 6.92
N GLN A 316 -15.67 -5.51 7.80
CA GLN A 316 -16.98 -4.97 7.44
C GLN A 316 -16.85 -3.83 6.43
N TRP A 317 -15.91 -2.90 6.63
CA TRP A 317 -15.64 -1.83 5.68
C TRP A 317 -15.29 -2.39 4.29
N CYS A 318 -14.43 -3.41 4.22
CA CYS A 318 -14.08 -4.05 2.95
C CYS A 318 -15.28 -4.70 2.26
N LEU A 319 -16.15 -5.39 3.03
CA LEU A 319 -17.39 -5.96 2.49
C LEU A 319 -18.30 -4.87 1.89
N ASP A 320 -18.51 -3.79 2.63
CA ASP A 320 -19.33 -2.66 2.19
C ASP A 320 -18.70 -1.97 0.95
N ALA A 321 -17.37 -1.84 0.94
CA ALA A 321 -16.59 -1.29 -0.17
C ALA A 321 -16.74 -2.11 -1.46
N VAL A 322 -16.77 -3.45 -1.39
CA VAL A 322 -17.04 -4.31 -2.55
C VAL A 322 -18.40 -3.99 -3.18
N ASP A 323 -19.41 -3.71 -2.36
CA ASP A 323 -20.75 -3.35 -2.86
C ASP A 323 -20.80 -1.94 -3.46
N VAL A 324 -20.13 -0.96 -2.85
CA VAL A 324 -20.05 0.39 -3.41
C VAL A 324 -19.29 0.37 -4.74
N CYS A 325 -18.12 -0.28 -4.77
CA CYS A 325 -17.31 -0.43 -5.98
C CYS A 325 -18.10 -1.11 -7.11
N TRP A 326 -18.79 -2.23 -6.82
CA TRP A 326 -19.62 -2.91 -7.83
C TRP A 326 -20.67 -1.97 -8.43
N ASN A 327 -21.37 -1.22 -7.58
CA ASN A 327 -22.43 -0.32 -8.04
C ASN A 327 -21.87 0.87 -8.83
N ALA A 328 -20.67 1.34 -8.52
CA ALA A 328 -19.98 2.39 -9.26
C ALA A 328 -19.47 1.92 -10.62
N LYS A 329 -18.98 0.67 -10.74
CA LYS A 329 -18.27 0.19 -11.94
C LYS A 329 -19.13 -0.63 -12.92
N LYS A 330 -20.09 -1.44 -12.44
CA LYS A 330 -20.81 -2.45 -13.25
C LYS A 330 -21.44 -1.93 -14.54
N GLY A 331 -21.88 -0.66 -14.56
CA GLY A 331 -22.52 -0.05 -15.72
C GLY A 331 -21.59 0.19 -16.91
N ARG A 332 -20.27 0.17 -16.67
CA ARG A 332 -19.23 0.36 -17.69
C ARG A 332 -18.53 -0.94 -18.09
N ILE A 333 -18.72 -2.00 -17.32
CA ILE A 333 -18.25 -3.35 -17.68
C ILE A 333 -19.08 -3.85 -18.87
N ARG A 334 -18.40 -4.28 -19.93
CA ARG A 334 -18.95 -4.82 -21.16
C ARG A 334 -19.93 -5.95 -20.83
N GLN A 335 -21.10 -5.94 -21.49
CA GLN A 335 -22.19 -6.88 -21.19
C GLN A 335 -21.75 -8.35 -21.16
N ALA A 336 -20.87 -8.76 -22.08
CA ALA A 336 -20.36 -10.13 -22.15
C ALA A 336 -19.45 -10.51 -20.96
N GLU A 337 -18.85 -9.54 -20.28
CA GLU A 337 -17.91 -9.72 -19.16
C GLU A 337 -18.58 -9.57 -17.79
N GLN A 338 -19.82 -9.05 -17.74
CA GLN A 338 -20.49 -8.75 -16.47
C GLN A 338 -20.73 -9.98 -15.59
N ALA A 339 -20.98 -11.15 -16.18
CA ALA A 339 -21.17 -12.39 -15.43
C ALA A 339 -19.89 -12.79 -14.68
N ASP A 340 -18.75 -12.76 -15.38
CA ASP A 340 -17.44 -13.10 -14.81
C ASP A 340 -16.99 -12.06 -13.79
N ALA A 341 -17.20 -10.77 -14.08
CA ALA A 341 -16.95 -9.69 -13.15
C ALA A 341 -17.77 -9.84 -11.87
N LYS A 342 -19.07 -10.08 -12.00
CA LYS A 342 -19.94 -10.30 -10.84
C LYS A 342 -19.46 -11.49 -10.00
N ALA A 343 -19.07 -12.60 -10.63
CA ALA A 343 -18.57 -13.78 -9.93
C ALA A 343 -17.28 -13.46 -9.13
N ALA A 344 -16.37 -12.68 -9.70
CA ALA A 344 -15.17 -12.24 -9.00
C ALA A 344 -15.47 -11.34 -7.79
N PHE A 345 -16.41 -10.41 -7.93
CA PHE A 345 -16.87 -9.58 -6.81
C PHE A 345 -17.59 -10.41 -5.74
N ASP A 346 -18.36 -11.44 -6.11
CA ASP A 346 -19.00 -12.34 -5.16
C ASP A 346 -17.98 -13.16 -4.36
N VAL A 347 -16.87 -13.59 -4.98
CA VAL A 347 -15.74 -14.21 -4.25
C VAL A 347 -15.19 -13.26 -3.18
N ALA A 348 -15.01 -11.97 -3.51
CA ALA A 348 -14.57 -10.98 -2.54
C ALA A 348 -15.59 -10.80 -1.38
N ARG A 349 -16.89 -10.74 -1.68
CA ARG A 349 -17.94 -10.68 -0.65
C ARG A 349 -17.85 -11.85 0.33
N GLU A 350 -17.75 -13.07 -0.18
CA GLU A 350 -17.70 -14.26 0.67
C GLU A 350 -16.41 -14.34 1.49
N ALA A 351 -15.28 -13.93 0.91
CA ALA A 351 -14.01 -13.84 1.64
C ALA A 351 -14.13 -12.87 2.83
N TYR A 352 -14.62 -11.65 2.60
CA TYR A 352 -14.78 -10.67 3.68
C TYR A 352 -15.80 -11.11 4.73
N LYS A 353 -16.91 -11.77 4.34
CA LYS A 353 -17.85 -12.37 5.30
C LYS A 353 -17.20 -13.41 6.21
N SER A 354 -16.35 -14.28 5.67
CA SER A 354 -15.59 -15.25 6.48
C SER A 354 -14.64 -14.53 7.44
N ILE A 355 -13.90 -13.55 6.93
CA ILE A 355 -12.96 -12.74 7.73
C ILE A 355 -13.69 -12.01 8.86
N ILE A 356 -14.89 -11.45 8.64
CA ILE A 356 -15.71 -10.80 9.67
C ILE A 356 -16.09 -11.79 10.80
N ALA A 357 -16.37 -13.05 10.47
CA ALA A 357 -16.71 -14.08 11.44
C ALA A 357 -15.50 -14.51 12.28
N GLU A 358 -14.31 -14.47 11.69
CA GLU A 358 -13.02 -14.84 12.32
C GLU A 358 -12.37 -13.68 13.09
N SER A 359 -12.72 -12.43 12.76
CA SER A 359 -11.99 -11.25 13.22
C SER A 359 -12.21 -10.86 14.67
N TYR A 360 -11.14 -10.34 15.25
CA TYR A 360 -11.16 -9.71 16.55
C TYR A 360 -12.10 -8.51 16.57
N ASN A 361 -12.82 -8.34 17.68
CA ASN A 361 -13.69 -7.19 17.84
C ASN A 361 -12.91 -6.00 18.40
N ASP A 362 -12.45 -5.14 17.50
CA ASP A 362 -11.65 -3.95 17.74
C ASP A 362 -12.47 -2.72 18.25
N THR A 363 -13.70 -2.93 18.70
CA THR A 363 -14.54 -1.90 19.36
C THR A 363 -14.81 -2.17 20.83
N LYS A 364 -14.34 -3.29 21.37
CA LYS A 364 -14.67 -3.76 22.72
C LYS A 364 -13.49 -3.71 23.68
#